data_AF-A0A6U4PMP4-F1
#
_entry.id   AF-A0A6U4PMP4-F1
#
_cell.length_a   1.000
_cell.length_b   1.000
_cell.length_c   1.000
_cell.angle_alpha   90.00
_cell.angle_beta   90.00
_cell.angle_gamma   90.00
#
_symmetry.space_group_name_H-M   'P 1'
#
loop_
_entity.id
_entity.type
_entity.pdbx_description
1 polymer ?
#
loop_
_entity_poly.entity_id
_entity_poly.type
_entity_poly.pdbx_seq_one_letter_code
_entity_poly.pdbx_strand_id
1 'polypeptide(L)'
;DAAAVHGAAGAWGLLCVGIFCTDANVQYAGYPNVNEACKSGEQFGVQFVGLLAIAAWTAVMAGVVFFGLKFTMGLRVSDDMETKGLDVSEHGGDGFSDYDALRDQGNEVKKIEVGTPGYSQVVPAPLA
;
A
#
# COMPACT_ATOMS: atom_id res chain seq x y z
N ASP A 1 5.98 0.47 -3.56
CA ASP A 1 6.59 0.98 -2.30
C ASP A 1 5.57 1.27 -1.21
N ALA A 2 5.15 0.26 -0.44
CA ALA A 2 4.30 0.50 0.73
C ALA A 2 5.12 0.83 1.98
N ALA A 3 6.28 0.17 2.16
CA ALA A 3 7.13 0.35 3.33
C ALA A 3 7.70 1.77 3.46
N ALA A 4 8.12 2.38 2.34
CA ALA A 4 8.66 3.74 2.34
C ALA A 4 7.57 4.78 2.66
N VAL A 5 6.45 4.75 1.93
CA VAL A 5 5.42 5.80 2.03
C VAL A 5 4.48 5.64 3.22
N HIS A 6 4.25 4.42 3.71
CA HIS A 6 3.39 4.19 4.88
C HIS A 6 4.20 3.86 6.13
N GLY A 7 5.19 2.97 6.02
CA GLY A 7 6.03 2.58 7.15
C GLY A 7 6.93 3.73 7.62
N ALA A 8 7.82 4.21 6.76
CA ALA A 8 8.77 5.26 7.14
C ALA A 8 8.09 6.62 7.33
N ALA A 9 7.19 7.03 6.43
CA ALA A 9 6.46 8.29 6.61
C ALA A 9 5.53 8.27 7.83
N GLY A 10 4.88 7.14 8.11
CA GLY A 10 4.06 6.96 9.31
C GLY A 10 4.88 7.03 10.60
N ALA A 11 6.06 6.39 10.62
CA ALA A 11 7.00 6.47 11.73
C ALA A 11 7.46 7.92 11.96
N TRP A 12 7.84 8.62 10.89
CA TRP A 12 8.21 10.03 10.97
C TRP A 12 7.06 10.90 11.49
N GLY A 13 5.82 10.65 11.06
CA GLY A 13 4.63 11.35 11.54
C GLY A 13 4.44 11.18 13.06
N LEU A 14 4.56 9.96 13.58
CA LEU A 14 4.45 9.71 15.02
C LEU A 14 5.51 10.46 15.83
N LEU A 15 6.77 10.48 15.36
CA LEU A 15 7.84 11.20 16.04
C LEU A 15 7.61 12.72 15.99
N CYS A 16 7.13 13.26 14.86
CA CYS A 16 6.78 14.67 14.71
C CYS A 16 5.73 15.13 15.73
N VAL A 17 4.76 14.28 16.10
CA VAL A 17 3.78 14.60 17.15
C VAL A 17 4.47 14.88 18.48
N GLY A 18 5.51 14.11 18.81
CA GLY A 18 6.31 14.33 20.02
C GLY A 18 7.22 15.56 19.94
N ILE A 19 7.90 15.76 18.81
CA ILE A 19 8.86 16.85 18.59
C ILE A 19 8.17 18.22 18.56
N PHE A 20 7.03 18.30 17.88
CA PHE A 20 6.30 19.56 17.67
C PHE A 20 5.07 19.70 18.58
N CYS A 21 5.00 18.93 19.67
CA CYS A 21 3.90 18.96 20.64
C CYS A 21 3.76 20.35 21.27
N THR A 22 2.53 20.85 21.35
CA THR A 22 2.17 22.05 22.13
C THR A 22 0.79 21.86 22.74
N ASP A 23 0.53 22.44 23.91
CA ASP A 23 -0.79 22.33 24.55
C ASP A 23 -1.91 22.77 23.59
N ALA A 24 -1.66 23.79 22.77
CA ALA A 24 -2.60 24.27 21.75
C ALA A 24 -2.89 23.24 20.65
N ASN A 25 -1.88 22.50 20.14
CA ASN A 25 -2.11 21.50 19.11
C ASN A 25 -2.76 20.22 19.64
N VAL A 26 -2.48 19.85 20.88
CA VAL A 26 -3.14 18.73 21.58
C VAL A 26 -4.63 19.02 21.74
N GLN A 27 -4.98 20.24 22.18
CA GLN A 27 -6.37 20.69 22.27
C GLN A 27 -7.04 20.77 20.90
N TYR A 28 -6.34 21.31 19.89
CA TYR A 28 -6.83 21.36 18.51
C TYR A 28 -7.13 19.96 17.94
N ALA A 29 -6.32 18.96 18.28
CA ALA A 29 -6.53 17.57 17.91
C ALA A 29 -7.66 16.86 18.68
N GLY A 30 -8.38 17.58 19.55
CA GLY A 30 -9.55 17.07 20.28
C GLY A 30 -9.22 16.43 21.62
N TYR A 31 -8.01 16.59 22.15
CA TYR A 31 -7.62 16.11 23.47
C TYR A 31 -7.70 17.25 24.49
N PRO A 32 -8.77 17.34 25.32
CA PRO A 32 -9.02 18.49 26.18
C PRO A 32 -8.08 18.58 27.38
N ASN A 33 -7.47 17.45 27.77
CA ASN A 33 -6.57 17.37 28.90
C ASN A 33 -5.13 17.59 28.42
N VAL A 34 -4.60 18.79 28.65
CA VAL A 34 -3.19 19.09 28.48
C VAL A 34 -2.46 18.97 29.81
N ASN A 35 -1.23 18.48 29.75
CA ASN A 35 -0.34 18.33 30.88
C ASN A 35 1.06 18.81 30.46
N GLU A 36 2.06 18.60 31.32
CA GLU A 36 3.44 19.02 31.03
C GLU A 36 4.17 18.10 30.04
N ALA A 37 3.49 17.15 29.36
CA ALA A 37 4.14 16.13 28.53
C ALA A 37 4.81 16.72 27.28
N CYS A 38 4.24 17.76 26.67
CA CYS A 38 4.87 18.45 25.54
C CYS A 38 6.17 19.17 25.98
N LYS A 39 6.18 19.77 27.17
CA LYS A 39 7.30 20.60 27.67
C LYS A 39 8.43 19.77 28.28
N SER A 40 8.09 18.62 28.86
CA SER A 40 9.05 17.70 29.49
C SER A 40 9.69 16.72 28.51
N GLY A 41 9.20 16.63 27.27
CA GLY A 41 9.63 15.63 26.28
C GLY A 41 8.99 14.26 26.48
N GLU A 42 8.15 14.08 27.51
CA GLU A 42 7.40 12.85 27.76
C GLU A 42 6.55 12.45 26.55
N GLN A 43 5.97 13.42 25.83
CA GLN A 43 5.19 13.13 24.63
C GLN A 43 6.03 12.41 23.58
N PHE A 44 7.28 12.82 23.35
CA PHE A 44 8.17 12.13 22.42
C PHE A 44 8.41 10.69 22.84
N GLY A 45 8.64 10.46 24.14
CA GLY A 45 8.79 9.12 24.70
C GLY A 45 7.56 8.25 24.45
N VAL A 46 6.37 8.77 24.71
CA VAL A 46 5.10 8.07 24.47
C VAL A 46 4.93 7.72 22.99
N GLN A 47 5.17 8.67 22.08
CA GLN A 47 5.07 8.43 20.64
C GLN A 47 6.09 7.40 20.14
N PHE A 48 7.31 7.41 20.68
CA PHE A 48 8.34 6.44 20.34
C PHE A 48 7.96 5.03 20.81
N VAL A 49 7.47 4.88 22.05
CA VAL A 49 6.96 3.59 22.55
C VAL A 49 5.77 3.11 21.71
N GLY A 50 4.85 4.02 21.35
CA GLY A 50 3.73 3.72 20.46
C GLY A 50 4.18 3.22 19.09
N LEU A 51 5.19 3.86 18.48
CA LEU A 51 5.81 3.41 17.24
C LEU A 51 6.35 1.98 17.35
N LEU A 52 7.11 1.69 18.42
CA LEU A 52 7.66 0.35 18.65
C LEU A 52 6.56 -0.69 18.86
N ALA A 53 5.51 -0.34 19.60
CA ALA A 53 4.36 -1.22 19.82
C ALA A 53 3.64 -1.56 18.51
N ILE A 54 3.37 -0.55 17.67
CA ILE A 54 2.75 -0.74 16.34
C ILE A 54 3.63 -1.61 15.45
N ALA A 55 4.93 -1.33 15.39
CA ALA A 55 5.88 -2.08 14.58
C ALA A 55 5.98 -3.54 15.03
N ALA A 56 6.12 -3.79 16.34
CA ALA A 56 6.20 -5.13 16.90
C ALA A 56 4.90 -5.91 16.66
N TRP A 57 3.74 -5.31 16.94
CA TRP A 57 2.45 -5.94 16.71
C TRP A 57 2.27 -6.29 15.23
N THR A 58 2.54 -5.35 14.33
CA THR A 58 2.39 -5.56 12.88
C THR A 58 3.32 -6.66 12.39
N ALA A 59 4.59 -6.65 12.80
CA ALA A 59 5.57 -7.66 12.39
C ALA A 59 5.21 -9.06 12.91
N VAL A 60 4.77 -9.16 14.17
CA VAL A 60 4.34 -10.45 14.77
C VAL A 60 3.10 -10.98 14.06
N MET A 61 2.05 -10.17 13.91
CA MET A 61 0.80 -10.61 13.30
C MET A 61 0.96 -10.94 11.82
N ALA A 62 1.64 -10.08 11.05
CA ALA A 62 1.95 -10.35 9.65
C ALA A 62 2.85 -11.60 9.52
N GLY A 63 3.82 -11.77 10.41
CA GLY A 63 4.66 -12.96 10.49
C GLY A 63 3.84 -14.23 10.71
N VAL A 64 2.97 -14.26 11.73
CA VAL A 64 2.10 -15.41 12.02
C VAL A 64 1.27 -15.78 10.80
N VAL A 65 0.63 -14.79 10.14
CA VAL A 65 -0.20 -15.05 8.97
C VAL A 65 0.64 -15.52 7.78
N PHE A 66 1.69 -14.80 7.40
CA PHE A 66 2.45 -15.09 6.19
C PHE A 66 3.32 -16.34 6.31
N PHE A 67 3.94 -16.59 7.46
CA PHE A 67 4.64 -17.85 7.70
C PHE A 67 3.65 -19.01 7.83
N GLY A 68 2.50 -18.79 8.48
CA GLY A 68 1.42 -19.77 8.51
C GLY A 68 1.01 -20.21 7.10
N LEU A 69 0.69 -19.26 6.23
CA LEU A 69 0.36 -19.51 4.82
C LEU A 69 1.51 -20.16 4.06
N LYS A 70 2.75 -19.71 4.27
CA LYS A 70 3.94 -20.27 3.61
C LYS A 70 4.11 -21.77 3.89
N PHE A 71 3.84 -22.21 5.12
CA PHE A 71 4.01 -23.62 5.51
C PHE A 71 2.78 -24.49 5.24
N THR A 72 1.60 -23.91 5.04
CA THR A 72 0.37 -24.68 4.77
C THR A 72 0.05 -24.80 3.29
N MET A 73 -0.01 -23.69 2.56
CA MET A 73 -0.50 -23.66 1.18
C MET A 73 0.41 -22.92 0.19
N GLY A 74 1.42 -22.20 0.69
CA GLY A 74 2.29 -21.35 -0.11
C GLY A 74 1.78 -19.91 -0.19
N LEU A 75 2.73 -18.95 -0.19
CA LEU A 75 2.44 -17.51 -0.23
C LEU A 75 2.64 -16.91 -1.64
N ARG A 76 3.43 -17.56 -2.50
CA ARG A 76 3.73 -17.15 -3.87
C ARG A 76 3.52 -18.35 -4.81
N VAL A 77 3.17 -18.04 -6.06
CA VAL A 77 3.13 -19.02 -7.15
C VAL A 77 4.54 -19.52 -7.49
N SER A 78 4.65 -20.55 -8.34
CA SER A 78 5.95 -21.01 -8.83
C SER A 78 6.63 -19.97 -9.73
N ASP A 79 7.96 -20.01 -9.81
CA ASP A 79 8.75 -19.08 -10.63
C ASP A 79 8.32 -19.10 -12.11
N ASP A 80 7.95 -20.28 -12.64
CA ASP A 80 7.45 -20.44 -14.01
C ASP A 80 6.12 -19.70 -14.23
N MET A 81 5.22 -19.74 -13.24
CA MET A 81 3.92 -19.04 -13.29
C MET A 81 4.11 -17.54 -13.09
N GLU A 82 4.99 -17.14 -12.17
CA GLU A 82 5.33 -15.75 -11.92
C GLU A 82 5.94 -15.09 -13.17
N THR A 83 6.83 -15.80 -13.86
CA THR A 83 7.46 -15.32 -15.11
C THR A 83 6.46 -15.18 -16.26
N LYS A 84 5.47 -16.08 -16.35
CA LYS A 84 4.39 -16.01 -17.34
C LYS A 84 3.36 -14.91 -17.04
N GLY A 85 3.28 -14.48 -15.78
CA GLY A 85 2.28 -13.52 -15.28
C GLY A 85 1.04 -14.22 -14.71
N LEU A 86 0.53 -13.71 -13.59
CA LEU A 86 -0.68 -14.24 -12.93
C LEU A 86 -1.95 -14.05 -13.75
N ASP A 87 -1.99 -13.05 -14.63
CA ASP A 87 -3.13 -12.83 -15.50
C ASP A 87 -3.31 -14.03 -16.46
N VAL A 88 -2.23 -14.44 -17.14
CA VAL A 88 -2.25 -15.59 -18.05
C VAL A 88 -2.49 -16.89 -17.30
N SER A 89 -1.85 -17.04 -16.15
CA SER A 89 -1.76 -18.33 -15.45
C SER A 89 -2.93 -18.63 -14.51
N GLU A 90 -3.57 -17.62 -13.93
CA GLU A 90 -4.71 -17.77 -13.00
C GLU A 90 -6.00 -17.12 -13.53
N HIS A 91 -5.92 -16.15 -14.45
CA HIS A 91 -7.08 -15.38 -14.93
C HIS A 91 -7.41 -15.61 -16.42
N GLY A 92 -6.69 -16.52 -17.09
CA GLY A 92 -7.02 -17.02 -18.43
C GLY A 92 -6.74 -16.06 -19.60
N GLY A 93 -6.00 -14.97 -19.37
CA GLY A 93 -5.65 -13.99 -20.40
C GLY A 93 -4.63 -13.00 -19.89
N ASP A 94 -3.87 -12.35 -20.77
CA ASP A 94 -2.78 -11.43 -20.43
C ASP A 94 -3.24 -10.02 -20.00
N GLY A 95 -4.49 -9.88 -19.55
CA GLY A 95 -5.13 -8.58 -19.27
C GLY A 95 -5.51 -7.79 -20.53
N PHE A 96 -5.10 -8.25 -21.72
CA PHE A 96 -5.45 -7.69 -23.03
C PHE A 96 -6.31 -8.64 -23.87
N SER A 97 -6.77 -9.77 -23.32
CA SER A 97 -7.64 -10.72 -24.03
C SER A 97 -8.90 -10.05 -24.62
N ASP A 98 -9.43 -9.02 -23.96
CA ASP A 98 -10.53 -8.20 -24.49
C ASP A 98 -10.09 -7.30 -25.66
N TYR A 99 -8.84 -6.82 -25.68
CA TYR A 99 -8.28 -6.07 -26.82
C TYR A 99 -8.20 -6.94 -28.07
N ASP A 100 -7.66 -8.16 -27.95
CA ASP A 100 -7.56 -9.07 -29.09
C ASP A 100 -8.93 -9.60 -29.54
N ALA A 101 -9.85 -9.87 -28.62
CA ALA A 101 -11.23 -10.24 -28.98
C ALA A 101 -11.98 -9.11 -29.70
N LEU A 102 -11.83 -7.85 -29.28
CA LEU A 102 -12.41 -6.70 -29.96
C LEU A 102 -11.77 -6.46 -31.34
N ARG A 103 -10.45 -6.62 -31.45
CA ARG A 103 -9.70 -6.51 -32.72
C ARG A 103 -10.09 -7.61 -33.71
N ASP A 104 -10.25 -8.84 -33.25
CA ASP A 104 -10.66 -9.99 -34.07
C ASP A 104 -12.13 -9.92 -34.52
N GLN A 105 -12.98 -9.22 -33.76
CA GLN A 105 -14.36 -8.89 -34.15
C GLN A 105 -14.46 -7.74 -35.17
N GLY A 106 -13.33 -7.16 -35.58
CA GLY A 106 -13.28 -6.06 -36.56
C GLY A 106 -13.60 -4.69 -35.98
N ASN A 107 -13.63 -4.53 -34.65
CA ASN A 107 -13.84 -3.24 -34.01
C ASN A 107 -12.55 -2.40 -34.05
N GLU A 108 -12.67 -1.08 -34.25
CA GLU A 108 -11.52 -0.18 -34.10
C GLU A 108 -11.12 -0.07 -32.63
N VAL A 109 -9.87 -0.46 -32.33
CA VAL A 109 -9.32 -0.38 -30.98
C VAL A 109 -8.14 0.59 -30.97
N LYS A 110 -8.23 1.66 -30.17
CA LYS A 110 -7.15 2.65 -30.02
C LYS A 110 -6.30 2.32 -28.81
N LYS A 111 -4.99 2.19 -29.04
CA LYS A 111 -4.00 2.12 -27.97
C LYS A 111 -3.80 3.54 -27.43
N ILE A 112 -4.18 3.78 -26.18
CA ILE A 112 -3.93 5.06 -25.51
C ILE A 112 -2.73 4.86 -24.59
N GLU A 113 -1.68 5.66 -24.79
CA GLU A 113 -0.58 5.73 -23.84
C GLU A 113 -1.06 6.46 -22.57
N VAL A 114 -1.14 5.74 -21.45
CA VAL A 114 -1.67 6.30 -20.21
C VAL A 114 -0.52 6.83 -19.38
N GLY A 115 0.00 8.00 -19.77
CA GLY A 115 0.87 8.91 -18.98
C GLY A 115 2.13 8.34 -18.30
N THR A 116 2.33 7.03 -18.37
CA THR A 116 3.28 6.23 -17.62
C THR A 116 4.05 5.45 -18.68
N PRO A 117 5.36 5.70 -18.82
CA PRO A 117 6.16 5.05 -19.86
C PRO A 117 6.04 3.52 -19.76
N GLY A 118 5.55 2.89 -20.83
CA GLY A 118 5.34 1.44 -20.90
C GLY A 118 3.97 0.94 -20.45
N TYR A 119 3.06 1.82 -20.00
CA TYR A 119 1.68 1.46 -19.68
C TYR A 119 0.70 2.06 -20.69
N SER A 120 0.06 1.20 -21.47
CA SER A 120 -1.00 1.59 -22.39
C SER A 120 -2.31 0.96 -21.97
N GLN A 121 -3.39 1.73 -21.96
CA GLN A 121 -4.73 1.19 -21.81
C GLN A 121 -5.47 1.18 -23.13
N VAL A 122 -6.33 0.19 -23.22
CA VAL A 122 -7.21 -0.06 -24.34
C VAL A 122 -8.59 0.40 -23.91
N VAL A 123 -9.17 1.32 -24.69
CA VAL A 123 -10.57 1.71 -24.52
C VAL A 123 -11.31 1.47 -25.82
N PRO A 124 -12.58 1.04 -25.76
CA PRO A 124 -13.44 1.02 -26.93
C PRO A 124 -13.48 2.42 -27.56
N ALA A 125 -13.44 2.50 -28.89
CA ALA A 125 -13.76 3.76 -29.54
C ALA A 125 -15.17 4.22 -29.09
N PRO A 126 -15.41 5.53 -28.90
CA PRO A 126 -16.75 6.02 -28.59
C PRO A 126 -17.72 5.49 -29.63
N LEU A 127 -18.82 4.86 -29.20
CA LEU A 127 -19.91 4.52 -30.09
C LEU A 127 -20.40 5.83 -30.73
N ALA A 128 -20.32 5.92 -32.05
CA ALA A 128 -20.80 7.06 -32.82
C ALA A 128 -22.32 7.20 -32.74
#